data_AF-A0A7S3K8Q4-F1
#
_entry.id   AF-A0A7S3K8Q4-F1
#
_cell.length_a   1.000
_cell.length_b   1.000
_cell.length_c   1.000
_cell.angle_alpha   90.00
_cell.angle_beta   90.00
_cell.angle_gamma   90.00
#
_symmetry.space_group_name_H-M   'P 1'
#
loop_
_entity.id
_entity.type
_entity.pdbx_description
1 polymer ?
#
loop_
_entity_poly.entity_id
_entity_poly.type
_entity_poly.pdbx_seq_one_letter_code
_entity_poly.pdbx_strand_id
1 'polypeptide(L)'
;MEESESQSISLNQCESNEDKENQPGQDQSDPNQPPPLQSSTNLEPLGAKDPTKCPFSLREHIDCKDTEDKWLNAEIIAISGKKVHVHYSGFSDRWNEWIQWDSPRLLKQWRPGRLFQINNRIDVIDTQNKWLEAFVIEIKEEGKVIRVHYKGFTAKWEEDLPIDSDRIAQIGYHSKAYGSGRKLRPGNLATENEENTQDSEELTKQRNARKEKEDQFRDDLDAVGLRIISIGADGNCMFRALSHQVYGTEDHFKYIRRRTMDYCQKEKLYFKDFVPDEYNSVDEYIEHHRMNGVWGDNLELQILSELYSC
;
A
#
# COMPACT_ATOMS: atom_id res chain seq x y z
N MET A 1 31.44 -65.82 11.23
CA MET A 1 31.06 -65.64 9.82
C MET A 1 31.29 -64.18 9.54
N GLU A 2 32.57 -63.85 9.56
CA GLU A 2 33.46 -63.64 8.40
C GLU A 2 33.42 -62.14 8.10
N GLU A 3 34.44 -61.39 8.55
CA GLU A 3 35.74 -61.20 7.86
C GLU A 3 35.53 -60.49 6.51
N SER A 4 36.26 -59.45 6.12
CA SER A 4 37.54 -58.93 6.59
C SER A 4 37.88 -57.71 5.73
N GLU A 5 38.59 -56.75 6.35
CA GLU A 5 39.83 -56.12 5.84
C GLU A 5 39.79 -55.29 4.53
N SER A 6 40.63 -54.28 4.29
CA SER A 6 41.59 -53.45 5.02
C SER A 6 42.34 -52.63 3.94
N GLN A 7 43.21 -51.73 4.42
CA GLN A 7 44.41 -51.14 3.80
C GLN A 7 44.22 -49.68 3.35
N SER A 8 44.71 -48.67 4.09
CA SER A 8 46.10 -48.29 4.49
C SER A 8 46.91 -47.81 3.26
N ILE A 9 47.71 -46.73 3.25
CA ILE A 9 48.89 -46.29 4.06
C ILE A 9 49.15 -44.81 3.62
N SER A 10 49.31 -43.81 4.53
CA SER A 10 50.58 -43.21 5.05
C SER A 10 51.46 -42.50 3.97
N LEU A 11 52.21 -41.42 4.17
CA LEU A 11 52.94 -40.87 5.33
C LEU A 11 53.60 -39.51 4.92
N ASN A 12 54.11 -38.78 5.94
CA ASN A 12 55.16 -37.73 5.97
C ASN A 12 54.65 -36.36 6.48
N GLN A 13 54.85 -35.96 7.75
CA GLN A 13 56.11 -35.55 8.45
C GLN A 13 56.80 -34.36 7.74
N CYS A 14 57.34 -33.34 8.39
CA CYS A 14 57.69 -33.08 9.79
C CYS A 14 58.00 -31.57 9.95
N GLU A 15 57.93 -31.08 11.20
CA GLU A 15 58.87 -30.13 11.85
C GLU A 15 59.09 -28.72 11.24
N SER A 16 59.41 -27.65 11.96
CA SER A 16 59.60 -27.25 13.37
C SER A 16 60.10 -25.79 13.26
N ASN A 17 59.61 -24.80 14.00
CA ASN A 17 60.20 -24.25 15.23
C ASN A 17 60.49 -22.73 15.10
N GLU A 18 60.08 -22.01 16.16
CA GLU A 18 60.82 -20.91 16.82
C GLU A 18 60.95 -19.56 16.05
N ASP A 19 60.85 -18.37 16.64
CA ASP A 19 61.07 -17.89 18.01
C ASP A 19 60.40 -16.52 18.22
N LYS A 20 60.06 -16.25 19.49
CA LYS A 20 60.19 -15.01 20.32
C LYS A 20 60.16 -13.63 19.59
N GLU A 21 59.48 -12.60 20.08
CA GLU A 21 59.72 -11.94 21.37
C GLU A 21 58.66 -10.83 21.62
N ASN A 22 58.50 -10.45 22.88
CA ASN A 22 57.49 -9.52 23.39
C ASN A 22 58.17 -8.19 23.80
N GLN A 23 57.36 -7.13 23.93
CA GLN A 23 57.52 -5.94 24.82
C GLN A 23 57.83 -4.53 24.25
N PRO A 24 57.41 -3.46 24.99
CA PRO A 24 56.68 -2.29 24.46
C PRO A 24 57.40 -0.93 24.69
N GLY A 25 56.77 0.17 24.25
CA GLY A 25 57.10 1.53 24.70
C GLY A 25 56.69 2.56 23.66
N GLN A 26 55.63 3.32 23.91
CA GLN A 26 55.70 4.73 24.31
C GLN A 26 56.25 5.64 23.20
N ASP A 27 55.39 6.46 22.62
CA ASP A 27 55.86 7.75 22.11
C ASP A 27 54.93 8.88 22.55
N GLN A 28 55.58 9.92 23.05
CA GLN A 28 55.03 11.06 23.74
C GLN A 28 54.62 12.12 22.70
N SER A 29 53.54 12.81 23.03
CA SER A 29 52.98 13.95 22.31
C SER A 29 53.98 15.12 22.20
N ASP A 30 54.27 15.56 20.98
CA ASP A 30 54.71 16.94 20.70
C ASP A 30 53.47 17.78 20.29
N PRO A 31 53.06 18.81 21.07
CA PRO A 31 51.77 19.47 20.90
C PRO A 31 51.76 20.64 19.91
N ASN A 32 52.72 20.76 18.97
CA ASN A 32 52.76 21.94 18.09
C ASN A 32 53.10 21.69 16.60
N GLN A 33 52.51 20.65 15.99
CA GLN A 33 52.39 20.58 14.53
C GLN A 33 50.97 20.26 14.06
N PRO A 34 50.43 20.99 13.07
CA PRO A 34 49.20 20.58 12.39
C PRO A 34 49.48 19.32 11.58
N PRO A 35 48.64 18.26 11.66
CA PRO A 35 48.88 17.04 10.92
C PRO A 35 48.77 17.26 9.40
N PRO A 36 49.71 16.73 8.60
CA PRO A 36 49.68 16.84 7.15
C PRO A 36 48.64 15.91 6.51
N LEU A 37 48.09 16.35 5.37
CA LEU A 37 47.17 15.58 4.55
C LEU A 37 47.81 14.27 4.08
N GLN A 38 47.18 13.14 4.39
CA GLN A 38 47.34 11.89 3.65
C GLN A 38 46.05 11.56 2.92
N SER A 39 46.19 11.41 1.60
CA SER A 39 45.18 10.84 0.73
C SER A 39 45.39 9.34 0.61
N SER A 40 44.25 8.69 0.38
CA SER A 40 44.03 7.41 -0.29
C SER A 40 43.57 6.24 0.59
N THR A 41 42.43 5.74 0.12
CA THR A 41 41.86 4.39 0.22
C THR A 41 41.25 3.96 1.54
N ASN A 42 39.99 4.35 1.75
CA ASN A 42 38.85 3.41 1.72
C ASN A 42 37.54 4.20 1.74
N LEU A 43 37.05 4.57 0.56
CA LEU A 43 35.62 4.86 0.41
C LEU A 43 34.93 3.51 0.27
N GLU A 44 34.36 3.00 1.36
CA GLU A 44 33.37 1.94 1.28
C GLU A 44 32.18 2.41 0.43
N PRO A 45 31.58 1.55 -0.41
CA PRO A 45 30.43 1.93 -1.21
C PRO A 45 29.23 2.24 -0.30
N LEU A 46 28.58 3.38 -0.52
CA LEU A 46 27.34 3.72 0.17
C LEU A 46 26.29 2.61 -0.02
N GLY A 47 26.01 1.89 1.06
CA GLY A 47 24.67 1.42 1.40
C GLY A 47 24.19 0.13 0.73
N ALA A 48 24.92 -0.98 0.87
CA ALA A 48 24.27 -2.29 0.83
C ALA A 48 23.38 -2.43 2.09
N LYS A 49 22.07 -2.30 1.94
CA LYS A 49 21.10 -2.56 3.02
C LYS A 49 21.24 -4.02 3.42
N ASP A 50 21.37 -4.31 4.71
CA ASP A 50 21.29 -5.67 5.23
C ASP A 50 19.93 -6.29 4.81
N PRO A 51 19.91 -7.30 3.92
CA PRO A 51 18.69 -7.88 3.37
C PRO A 51 17.90 -8.69 4.41
N THR A 52 18.44 -8.84 5.62
CA THR A 52 17.82 -9.61 6.71
C THR A 52 17.02 -8.75 7.67
N LYS A 53 17.02 -7.42 7.52
CA LYS A 53 16.36 -6.48 8.43
C LYS A 53 15.25 -5.67 7.75
N CYS A 54 14.16 -5.42 8.48
CA CYS A 54 13.02 -4.67 7.97
C CYS A 54 13.45 -3.26 7.59
N PRO A 55 13.21 -2.82 6.35
CA PRO A 55 13.45 -1.45 6.00
C PRO A 55 12.42 -0.52 6.64
N PHE A 56 11.28 -1.02 7.11
CA PHE A 56 10.18 -0.24 7.66
C PHE A 56 10.06 -0.33 9.17
N SER A 57 9.56 0.74 9.79
CA SER A 57 9.22 0.80 11.20
C SER A 57 7.70 0.74 11.41
N LEU A 58 7.27 0.25 12.57
CA LEU A 58 5.87 0.35 13.01
C LEU A 58 5.44 1.83 13.02
N ARG A 59 4.22 2.11 12.55
CA ARG A 59 3.64 3.46 12.37
C ARG A 59 4.34 4.34 11.32
N GLU A 60 5.25 3.78 10.51
CA GLU A 60 5.85 4.52 9.41
C GLU A 60 4.81 4.75 8.31
N HIS A 61 4.69 6.00 7.87
CA HIS A 61 3.94 6.35 6.66
C HIS A 61 4.76 5.98 5.42
N ILE A 62 4.11 5.29 4.50
CA ILE A 62 4.69 4.81 3.25
C ILE A 62 3.78 5.17 2.07
N ASP A 63 4.36 5.14 0.86
CA ASP A 63 3.59 5.06 -0.37
C ASP A 63 3.42 3.56 -0.69
N CYS A 64 2.18 3.12 -0.85
CA CYS A 64 1.87 1.72 -1.13
C CYS A 64 0.99 1.60 -2.38
N LYS A 65 1.37 0.70 -3.29
CA LYS A 65 0.59 0.37 -4.47
C LYS A 65 -0.56 -0.58 -4.09
N ASP A 66 -1.80 -0.27 -4.44
CA ASP A 66 -2.97 -1.12 -4.20
C ASP A 66 -3.09 -2.25 -5.26
N THR A 67 -4.21 -2.99 -5.24
CA THR A 67 -4.51 -4.06 -6.20
C THR A 67 -4.93 -3.55 -7.58
N GLU A 68 -5.19 -2.25 -7.73
CA GLU A 68 -5.52 -1.58 -8.99
C GLU A 68 -4.33 -0.81 -9.57
N ASP A 69 -3.12 -1.10 -9.09
CA ASP A 69 -1.87 -0.45 -9.50
C ASP A 69 -1.80 1.06 -9.19
N LYS A 70 -2.57 1.55 -8.22
CA LYS A 70 -2.54 2.95 -7.78
C LYS A 70 -1.67 3.12 -6.54
N TRP A 71 -0.79 4.12 -6.57
CA TRP A 71 0.03 4.51 -5.42
C TRP A 71 -0.77 5.37 -4.44
N LEU A 72 -0.92 4.89 -3.21
CA LEU A 72 -1.70 5.50 -2.14
C LEU A 72 -0.85 5.74 -0.89
N ASN A 73 -1.37 6.55 0.03
CA ASN A 73 -0.78 6.67 1.35
C ASN A 73 -1.17 5.46 2.18
N ALA A 74 -0.20 4.90 2.90
CA ALA A 74 -0.48 3.87 3.88
C ALA A 74 0.40 3.98 5.13
N GLU A 75 0.02 3.26 6.18
CA GLU A 75 0.75 3.15 7.43
C GLU A 75 1.06 1.68 7.74
N ILE A 76 2.27 1.44 8.25
CA ILE A 76 2.66 0.12 8.75
C ILE A 76 2.04 -0.10 10.14
N ILE A 77 1.03 -0.94 10.22
CA ILE A 77 0.29 -1.20 11.47
C ILE A 77 0.74 -2.46 12.21
N ALA A 78 1.48 -3.36 11.56
CA ALA A 78 2.16 -4.47 12.20
C ALA A 78 3.35 -4.96 11.35
N ILE A 79 4.31 -5.62 12.00
CA ILE A 79 5.44 -6.28 11.34
C ILE A 79 5.52 -7.70 11.89
N SER A 80 5.57 -8.70 11.01
CA SER A 80 5.67 -10.10 11.39
C SER A 80 6.53 -10.86 10.39
N GLY A 81 7.67 -11.37 10.86
CA GLY A 81 8.67 -11.98 9.98
C GLY A 81 9.12 -11.02 8.87
N LYS A 82 8.99 -11.46 7.61
CA LYS A 82 9.31 -10.67 6.41
C LYS A 82 8.10 -9.93 5.82
N LYS A 83 6.98 -9.86 6.55
CA LYS A 83 5.78 -9.17 6.09
C LYS A 83 5.48 -7.96 6.96
N VAL A 84 4.89 -6.96 6.32
CA VAL A 84 4.28 -5.81 6.97
C VAL A 84 2.78 -5.84 6.74
N HIS A 85 2.02 -5.46 7.76
CA HIS A 85 0.58 -5.24 7.65
C HIS A 85 0.35 -3.77 7.36
N VAL A 86 -0.31 -3.50 6.24
CA VAL A 86 -0.45 -2.15 5.67
C VAL A 86 -1.91 -1.71 5.82
N HIS A 87 -2.11 -0.48 6.30
CA HIS A 87 -3.40 0.18 6.33
C HIS A 87 -3.42 1.37 5.37
N TYR A 88 -4.35 1.40 4.43
CA TYR A 88 -4.49 2.49 3.46
C TYR A 88 -5.29 3.66 4.04
N SER A 89 -4.72 4.86 4.01
CA SER A 89 -5.38 6.02 4.62
C SER A 89 -6.68 6.40 3.91
N GLY A 90 -7.75 6.55 4.69
CA GLY A 90 -9.09 6.85 4.19
C GLY A 90 -9.88 5.60 3.78
N PHE A 91 -9.32 4.40 3.93
CA PHE A 91 -10.00 3.13 3.68
C PHE A 91 -10.32 2.42 5.01
N SER A 92 -11.31 1.53 4.98
CA SER A 92 -11.64 0.71 6.15
C SER A 92 -10.69 -0.47 6.33
N ASP A 93 -10.59 -0.98 7.56
CA ASP A 93 -9.67 -2.06 7.96
C ASP A 93 -9.80 -3.36 7.14
N ARG A 94 -10.93 -3.57 6.46
CA ARG A 94 -11.13 -4.73 5.57
C ARG A 94 -10.20 -4.74 4.35
N TRP A 95 -9.63 -3.58 4.02
CA TRP A 95 -8.66 -3.42 2.93
C TRP A 95 -7.22 -3.52 3.43
N ASN A 96 -7.01 -3.72 4.72
CA ASN A 96 -5.68 -3.96 5.26
C ASN A 96 -5.16 -5.29 4.72
N GLU A 97 -3.87 -5.32 4.37
CA GLU A 97 -3.27 -6.52 3.80
C GLU A 97 -1.85 -6.73 4.29
N TRP A 98 -1.41 -7.99 4.27
CA TRP A 98 -0.04 -8.36 4.57
C TRP A 98 0.79 -8.40 3.28
N ILE A 99 1.79 -7.54 3.20
CA ILE A 99 2.69 -7.43 2.04
C ILE A 99 4.10 -7.82 2.47
N GLN A 100 4.82 -8.55 1.61
CA GLN A 100 6.25 -8.79 1.84
C GLN A 100 6.99 -7.44 1.86
N TRP A 101 7.84 -7.23 2.85
CA TRP A 101 8.54 -5.97 3.08
C TRP A 101 9.57 -5.57 1.98
N ASP A 102 9.88 -6.48 1.05
CA ASP A 102 10.74 -6.29 -0.12
C ASP A 102 9.91 -6.19 -1.42
N SER A 103 8.58 -6.20 -1.29
CA SER A 103 7.67 -6.02 -2.41
C SER A 103 7.88 -4.66 -3.07
N PRO A 104 7.89 -4.59 -4.41
CA PRO A 104 7.95 -3.33 -5.14
C PRO A 104 6.70 -2.47 -4.94
N ARG A 105 5.67 -2.99 -4.29
CA ARG A 105 4.46 -2.22 -3.91
C ARG A 105 4.71 -1.28 -2.73
N LEU A 106 5.81 -1.42 -1.99
CA LEU A 106 6.10 -0.63 -0.80
C LEU A 106 7.22 0.36 -1.06
N LEU A 107 6.98 1.62 -0.75
CA LEU A 107 7.94 2.69 -0.97
C LEU A 107 8.00 3.62 0.25
N LYS A 108 9.21 3.93 0.72
CA LYS A 108 9.34 4.95 1.77
C LYS A 108 8.95 6.30 1.19
N GLN A 109 8.14 7.06 1.93
CA GLN A 109 7.86 8.44 1.56
C GLN A 109 9.14 9.26 1.52
N TRP A 110 9.21 10.14 0.52
CA TRP A 110 10.31 11.08 0.40
C TRP A 110 10.27 12.08 1.56
N ARG A 111 11.46 12.44 2.05
CA ARG A 111 11.67 13.45 3.09
C ARG A 111 12.90 14.27 2.73
N PRO A 112 12.98 15.56 3.13
CA PRO A 112 14.19 16.36 2.98
C PRO A 112 15.42 15.60 3.51
N GLY A 113 16.49 15.59 2.73
CA GLY A 113 17.73 14.85 3.04
C GLY A 113 17.71 13.37 2.63
N ARG A 114 16.61 12.84 2.07
CA ARG A 114 16.59 11.52 1.43
C ARG A 114 16.66 11.65 -0.08
N LEU A 115 17.30 10.67 -0.72
CA LEU A 115 17.25 10.52 -2.17
C LEU A 115 15.82 10.19 -2.63
N PHE A 116 15.44 10.78 -3.76
CA PHE A 116 14.18 10.45 -4.43
C PHE A 116 14.22 9.03 -4.99
N GLN A 117 13.05 8.41 -5.07
CA GLN A 117 12.81 7.14 -5.74
C GLN A 117 11.67 7.31 -6.73
N ILE A 118 11.72 6.55 -7.82
CA ILE A 118 10.63 6.53 -8.80
C ILE A 118 9.35 6.09 -8.09
N ASN A 119 8.24 6.74 -8.41
CA ASN A 119 6.91 6.67 -7.80
C ASN A 119 6.75 7.35 -6.44
N ASN A 120 7.78 8.03 -5.91
CA ASN A 120 7.57 8.83 -4.71
C ASN A 120 6.47 9.86 -4.95
N ARG A 121 5.55 9.97 -3.98
CA ARG A 121 4.54 11.01 -3.96
C ARG A 121 5.08 12.23 -3.23
N ILE A 122 4.84 13.41 -3.80
CA ILE A 122 5.30 14.70 -3.27
C ILE A 122 4.27 15.79 -3.52
N ASP A 123 4.36 16.86 -2.75
CA ASP A 123 3.66 18.11 -3.07
C ASP A 123 4.57 18.98 -3.94
N VAL A 124 4.03 19.49 -5.04
CA VAL A 124 4.74 20.38 -5.97
C VAL A 124 3.89 21.60 -6.26
N ILE A 125 4.48 22.79 -6.21
CA ILE A 125 3.80 24.03 -6.62
C ILE A 125 3.90 24.22 -8.14
N ASP A 126 2.76 24.43 -8.79
CA ASP A 126 2.68 24.65 -10.24
C ASP A 126 3.06 26.09 -10.64
N THR A 127 3.05 26.37 -11.94
CA THR A 127 3.34 27.71 -12.51
C THR A 127 2.31 28.78 -12.16
N GLN A 128 1.18 28.39 -11.56
CA GLN A 128 0.12 29.29 -11.06
C GLN A 128 0.17 29.45 -9.54
N ASN A 129 1.27 29.04 -8.89
CA ASN A 129 1.46 29.08 -7.44
C ASN A 129 0.46 28.20 -6.65
N LYS A 130 -0.02 27.11 -7.23
CA LYS A 130 -0.90 26.16 -6.56
C LYS A 130 -0.14 24.87 -6.22
N TRP A 131 -0.24 24.46 -4.96
CA TRP A 131 0.31 23.18 -4.49
C TRP A 131 -0.57 22.00 -4.93
N LEU A 132 0.06 21.02 -5.58
CA LEU A 132 -0.59 19.84 -6.15
C LEU A 132 0.15 18.57 -5.74
N GLU A 133 -0.57 17.44 -5.71
CA GLU A 133 0.03 16.11 -5.55
C GLU A 133 0.67 15.69 -6.88
N ALA A 134 1.92 15.25 -6.82
CA ALA A 134 2.67 14.77 -7.98
C ALA A 134 3.44 13.48 -7.67
N PHE A 135 3.82 12.76 -8.72
CA PHE A 135 4.59 11.52 -8.69
C PHE A 135 5.93 11.74 -9.38
N VAL A 136 7.01 11.26 -8.78
CA VAL A 136 8.31 11.18 -9.46
C VAL A 136 8.25 10.06 -10.49
N ILE A 137 8.34 10.38 -11.78
CA ILE A 137 8.28 9.38 -12.85
C ILE A 137 9.65 9.06 -13.45
N GLU A 138 10.61 9.98 -13.31
CA GLU A 138 11.96 9.82 -13.83
C GLU A 138 12.96 10.54 -12.92
N ILE A 139 14.17 10.00 -12.82
CA ILE A 139 15.30 10.62 -12.12
C ILE A 139 16.42 10.77 -13.15
N LYS A 140 16.89 12.01 -13.34
CA LYS A 140 17.83 12.41 -14.38
C LYS A 140 19.09 13.01 -13.77
N GLU A 141 20.08 13.24 -14.62
CA GLU A 141 21.31 13.97 -14.26
C GLU A 141 21.97 13.41 -12.98
N GLU A 142 22.14 12.09 -12.93
CA GLU A 142 22.75 11.40 -11.79
C GLU A 142 22.03 11.66 -10.45
N GLY A 143 20.73 11.93 -10.48
CA GLY A 143 19.91 12.18 -9.29
C GLY A 143 19.72 13.64 -8.92
N LYS A 144 20.13 14.59 -9.78
CA LYS A 144 20.00 16.04 -9.52
C LYS A 144 18.68 16.63 -10.01
N VAL A 145 18.02 15.97 -10.95
CA VAL A 145 16.77 16.43 -11.54
C VAL A 145 15.74 15.31 -11.50
N ILE A 146 14.50 15.64 -11.12
CA ILE A 146 13.37 14.73 -11.13
C ILE A 146 12.36 15.18 -12.18
N ARG A 147 11.80 14.24 -12.94
CA ARG A 147 10.60 14.51 -13.72
C ARG A 147 9.37 14.17 -12.90
N VAL A 148 8.43 15.11 -12.82
CA VAL A 148 7.21 14.96 -12.04
C VAL A 148 5.98 14.86 -12.94
N HIS A 149 5.04 14.01 -12.55
CA HIS A 149 3.71 13.90 -13.15
C HIS A 149 2.65 14.33 -12.14
N TYR A 150 1.84 15.33 -12.48
CA TYR A 150 0.78 15.84 -11.62
C TYR A 150 -0.44 14.92 -11.62
N LYS A 151 -0.94 14.57 -10.43
CA LYS A 151 -2.08 13.68 -10.28
C LYS A 151 -3.33 14.25 -10.96
N GLY A 152 -3.91 13.47 -11.89
CA GLY A 152 -5.11 13.86 -12.63
C GLY A 152 -4.84 14.75 -13.85
N PHE A 153 -3.58 14.95 -14.21
CA PHE A 153 -3.18 15.71 -15.39
C PHE A 153 -2.61 14.78 -16.47
N THR A 154 -2.68 15.22 -17.73
CA THR A 154 -2.05 14.49 -18.85
C THR A 154 -0.55 14.72 -18.89
N ALA A 155 0.21 13.81 -19.52
CA ALA A 155 1.68 13.88 -19.63
C ALA A 155 2.25 15.19 -20.20
N LYS A 156 1.47 15.98 -20.97
CA LYS A 156 1.90 17.30 -21.46
C LYS A 156 2.23 18.32 -20.38
N TRP A 157 1.81 18.06 -19.13
CA TRP A 157 2.07 18.89 -17.96
C TRP A 157 3.21 18.36 -17.09
N GLU A 158 3.87 17.28 -17.51
CA GLU A 158 5.06 16.81 -16.84
C GLU A 158 6.19 17.83 -16.99
N GLU A 159 6.96 18.00 -15.93
CA GLU A 159 8.09 18.93 -15.93
C GLU A 159 9.27 18.35 -15.16
N ASP A 160 10.45 18.88 -15.49
CA ASP A 160 11.69 18.54 -14.84
C ASP A 160 12.00 19.59 -13.76
N LEU A 161 12.28 19.15 -12.53
CA LEU A 161 12.60 20.00 -11.38
C LEU A 161 13.94 19.59 -10.77
N PRO A 162 14.80 20.56 -10.41
CA PRO A 162 15.94 20.30 -9.54
C PRO A 162 15.47 19.72 -8.20
N ILE A 163 16.20 18.74 -7.66
CA ILE A 163 15.83 18.07 -6.39
C ILE A 163 15.82 19.01 -5.17
N ASP A 164 16.52 20.13 -5.26
CA ASP A 164 16.64 21.19 -4.25
C ASP A 164 15.69 22.36 -4.52
N SER A 165 14.77 22.23 -5.47
CA SER A 165 13.80 23.27 -5.78
C SER A 165 12.88 23.55 -4.59
N ASP A 166 12.73 24.83 -4.23
CA ASP A 166 11.74 25.32 -3.24
C ASP A 166 10.28 25.00 -3.65
N ARG A 167 10.07 24.55 -4.89
CA ARG A 167 8.77 24.12 -5.41
C ARG A 167 8.34 22.76 -4.88
N ILE A 168 9.23 22.02 -4.19
CA ILE A 168 8.98 20.64 -3.74
C ILE A 168 8.79 20.61 -2.22
N ALA A 169 7.78 19.87 -1.78
CA ALA A 169 7.52 19.63 -0.37
C ALA A 169 7.15 18.17 -0.11
N GLN A 170 7.21 17.77 1.16
CA GLN A 170 6.72 16.47 1.61
C GLN A 170 5.23 16.33 1.26
N ILE A 171 4.85 15.16 0.78
CA ILE A 171 3.45 14.87 0.43
C ILE A 171 2.52 15.18 1.60
N GLY A 172 1.45 15.90 1.30
CA GLY A 172 0.44 16.31 2.27
C GLY A 172 0.89 17.43 3.21
N TYR A 173 2.01 18.14 2.96
CA TYR A 173 2.34 19.36 3.70
C TYR A 173 1.48 20.54 3.25
N HIS A 174 1.26 20.70 1.95
CA HIS A 174 0.46 21.77 1.37
C HIS A 174 -0.83 21.27 0.69
N SER A 175 -0.78 20.14 -0.01
CA SER A 175 -1.93 19.61 -0.74
C SER A 175 -2.94 18.95 0.22
N LYS A 176 -4.11 18.53 -0.29
CA LYS A 176 -5.06 17.71 0.49
C LYS A 176 -4.67 16.23 0.56
N ALA A 177 -3.54 15.83 -0.02
CA ALA A 177 -3.11 14.44 -0.03
C ALA A 177 -2.80 13.93 1.37
N TYR A 178 -3.02 12.63 1.57
CA TYR A 178 -2.52 11.92 2.75
C TYR A 178 -1.01 11.70 2.61
N GLY A 179 -0.27 12.04 3.65
CA GLY A 179 1.19 11.99 3.65
C GLY A 179 1.82 12.46 4.96
N SER A 180 3.09 12.13 5.17
CA SER A 180 3.82 12.51 6.39
C SER A 180 3.90 14.03 6.61
N GLY A 181 3.86 14.82 5.54
CA GLY A 181 3.87 16.28 5.61
C GLY A 181 2.67 16.86 6.35
N ARG A 182 1.55 16.14 6.43
CA ARG A 182 0.32 16.62 7.08
C ARG A 182 0.50 16.92 8.57
N LYS A 183 1.41 16.20 9.25
CA LYS A 183 1.72 16.43 10.67
C LYS A 183 2.48 17.74 10.91
N LEU A 184 3.21 18.22 9.91
CA LEU A 184 4.10 19.37 10.03
C LEU A 184 3.41 20.72 9.74
N ARG A 185 2.12 20.74 9.41
CA ARG A 185 1.44 21.99 9.01
C ARG A 185 1.31 22.97 10.19
N PRO A 186 1.52 24.28 9.96
CA PRO A 186 1.15 25.31 10.95
C PRO A 186 -0.35 25.20 11.25
N GLY A 187 -0.69 24.87 12.50
CA GLY A 187 -2.05 24.51 12.94
C GLY A 187 -2.17 23.08 13.49
N ASN A 188 -1.30 22.16 13.07
CA ASN A 188 -1.22 20.78 13.57
C ASN A 188 -0.08 20.57 14.59
N LEU A 189 0.94 21.44 14.60
CA LEU A 189 2.09 21.37 15.54
C LEU A 189 1.75 21.81 16.98
N ALA A 190 0.64 22.52 17.20
CA ALA A 190 0.24 23.00 18.53
C ALA A 190 -0.55 21.96 19.34
N THR A 191 -0.92 20.84 18.74
CA THR A 191 -1.85 19.85 19.32
C THR A 191 -1.17 18.53 19.69
N GLU A 192 0.15 18.41 19.48
CA GLU A 192 0.81 17.10 19.51
C GLU A 192 1.12 16.51 20.90
N ASN A 193 0.96 17.26 22.01
CA ASN A 193 1.22 16.70 23.34
C ASN A 193 -0.03 16.27 24.13
N GLU A 194 -1.23 16.68 23.73
CA GLU A 194 -2.48 16.28 24.42
C GLU A 194 -3.56 15.70 23.48
N GLU A 195 -3.63 16.12 22.20
CA GLU A 195 -4.71 15.68 21.30
C GLU A 195 -4.43 14.36 20.55
N ASN A 196 -3.16 13.96 20.40
CA ASN A 196 -2.81 12.74 19.63
C ASN A 196 -3.16 11.43 20.38
N THR A 197 -3.20 11.46 21.71
CA THR A 197 -3.68 10.33 22.53
C THR A 197 -5.21 10.32 22.52
N GLN A 198 -5.87 11.48 22.65
CA GLN A 198 -7.33 11.56 22.67
C GLN A 198 -7.97 11.21 21.34
N ASP A 199 -7.44 11.66 20.19
CA ASP A 199 -8.03 11.37 18.88
C ASP A 199 -7.81 9.90 18.45
N SER A 200 -6.67 9.30 18.81
CA SER A 200 -6.42 7.87 18.58
C SER A 200 -7.19 6.96 19.54
N GLU A 201 -7.35 7.35 20.80
CA GLU A 201 -8.22 6.67 21.77
C GLU A 201 -9.69 6.81 21.39
N GLU A 202 -10.12 7.98 20.92
CA GLU A 202 -11.49 8.24 20.50
C GLU A 202 -11.84 7.48 19.21
N LEU A 203 -10.95 7.47 18.21
CA LEU A 203 -11.10 6.62 17.02
C LEU A 203 -11.12 5.14 17.39
N THR A 204 -10.25 4.71 18.31
CA THR A 204 -10.25 3.33 18.81
C THR A 204 -11.54 3.01 19.55
N LYS A 205 -12.05 3.93 20.36
CA LYS A 205 -13.31 3.81 21.09
C LYS A 205 -14.51 3.79 20.15
N GLN A 206 -14.52 4.62 19.10
CA GLN A 206 -15.55 4.59 18.05
C GLN A 206 -15.50 3.28 17.27
N ARG A 207 -14.31 2.78 16.93
CA ARG A 207 -14.14 1.48 16.26
C ARG A 207 -14.60 0.33 17.14
N ASN A 208 -14.24 0.34 18.43
CA ASN A 208 -14.68 -0.66 19.40
C ASN A 208 -16.19 -0.60 19.60
N ALA A 209 -16.77 0.59 19.77
CA ALA A 209 -18.21 0.77 19.89
C ALA A 209 -18.96 0.32 18.63
N ARG A 210 -18.40 0.56 17.43
CA ARG A 210 -18.95 0.04 16.18
C ARG A 210 -18.88 -1.49 16.14
N LYS A 211 -17.75 -2.06 16.54
CA LYS A 211 -17.56 -3.51 16.60
C LYS A 211 -18.53 -4.16 17.59
N GLU A 212 -18.68 -3.59 18.78
CA GLU A 212 -19.66 -4.03 19.79
C GLU A 212 -21.09 -4.00 19.24
N LYS A 213 -21.46 -2.94 18.51
CA LYS A 213 -22.75 -2.88 17.82
C LYS A 213 -22.91 -3.93 16.73
N GLU A 214 -21.86 -4.19 15.93
CA GLU A 214 -21.89 -5.24 14.90
C GLU A 214 -21.97 -6.64 15.51
N ASP A 215 -21.29 -6.87 16.64
CA ASP A 215 -21.33 -8.14 17.38
C ASP A 215 -22.69 -8.35 18.04
N GLN A 216 -23.25 -7.32 18.69
CA GLN A 216 -24.61 -7.37 19.22
C GLN A 216 -25.65 -7.65 18.12
N PHE A 217 -25.49 -7.02 16.95
CA PHE A 217 -26.38 -7.27 15.82
C PHE A 217 -26.28 -8.72 15.29
N ARG A 218 -25.08 -9.32 15.32
CA ARG A 218 -24.92 -10.75 15.00
C ARG A 218 -25.65 -11.62 16.01
N ASP A 219 -25.50 -11.35 17.29
CA ASP A 219 -26.16 -12.11 18.35
C ASP A 219 -27.70 -12.01 18.24
N ASP A 220 -28.23 -10.82 17.96
CA ASP A 220 -29.65 -10.57 17.76
C ASP A 220 -30.20 -11.35 16.54
N LEU A 221 -29.42 -11.43 15.44
CA LEU A 221 -29.78 -12.22 14.26
C LEU A 221 -29.72 -13.72 14.55
N ASP A 222 -28.68 -14.20 15.22
CA ASP A 222 -28.51 -15.62 15.56
C ASP A 222 -29.66 -16.09 16.49
N ALA A 223 -30.12 -15.22 17.40
CA ALA A 223 -31.27 -15.50 18.27
C ALA A 223 -32.59 -15.74 17.51
N VAL A 224 -32.72 -15.20 16.29
CA VAL A 224 -33.87 -15.44 15.40
C VAL A 224 -33.55 -16.42 14.26
N GLY A 225 -32.41 -17.11 14.33
CA GLY A 225 -32.00 -18.11 13.34
C GLY A 225 -31.49 -17.51 12.02
N LEU A 226 -31.11 -16.24 12.02
CA LEU A 226 -30.48 -15.55 10.88
C LEU A 226 -28.98 -15.41 11.13
N ARG A 227 -28.18 -15.35 10.07
CA ARG A 227 -26.72 -15.20 10.18
C ARG A 227 -26.19 -14.22 9.14
N ILE A 228 -25.12 -13.51 9.50
CA ILE A 228 -24.42 -12.62 8.56
C ILE A 228 -23.44 -13.44 7.72
N ILE A 229 -23.57 -13.36 6.40
CA ILE A 229 -22.64 -13.94 5.44
C ILE A 229 -21.76 -12.84 4.85
N SER A 230 -20.44 -13.02 4.94
CA SER A 230 -19.48 -12.11 4.32
C SER A 230 -19.46 -12.35 2.81
N ILE A 231 -19.57 -11.28 2.03
CA ILE A 231 -19.55 -11.29 0.56
C ILE A 231 -18.47 -10.32 0.07
N GLY A 232 -17.79 -10.65 -1.04
CA GLY A 232 -16.78 -9.79 -1.66
C GLY A 232 -17.33 -8.42 -2.08
N ALA A 233 -16.50 -7.38 -1.98
CA ALA A 233 -16.83 -6.02 -2.46
C ALA A 233 -16.25 -5.77 -3.86
N ASP A 234 -16.63 -6.62 -4.81
CA ASP A 234 -16.19 -6.62 -6.20
C ASP A 234 -17.30 -6.12 -7.14
N GLY A 235 -18.33 -5.47 -6.60
CA GLY A 235 -19.51 -5.02 -7.34
C GLY A 235 -20.52 -6.12 -7.72
N ASN A 236 -20.27 -7.38 -7.33
CA ASN A 236 -21.21 -8.49 -7.56
C ASN A 236 -22.07 -8.82 -6.33
N CYS A 237 -22.00 -8.02 -5.27
CA CYS A 237 -22.58 -8.33 -3.97
C CYS A 237 -24.09 -8.62 -4.01
N MET A 238 -24.86 -7.84 -4.77
CA MET A 238 -26.30 -8.05 -4.93
C MET A 238 -26.62 -9.41 -5.56
N PHE A 239 -25.92 -9.78 -6.64
CA PHE A 239 -26.11 -11.07 -7.31
C PHE A 239 -25.62 -12.24 -6.46
N ARG A 240 -24.52 -12.08 -5.72
CA ARG A 240 -24.03 -13.09 -4.76
C ARG A 240 -25.00 -13.30 -3.60
N ALA A 241 -25.60 -12.21 -3.10
CA ALA A 241 -26.60 -12.27 -2.05
C ALA A 241 -27.84 -13.05 -2.50
N LEU A 242 -28.37 -12.75 -3.69
CA LEU A 242 -29.49 -13.53 -4.25
C LEU A 242 -29.08 -14.98 -4.51
N SER A 243 -27.89 -15.21 -5.07
CA SER A 243 -27.36 -16.55 -5.31
C SER A 243 -27.36 -17.38 -4.03
N HIS A 244 -26.92 -16.79 -2.91
CA HIS A 244 -26.93 -17.47 -1.63
C HIS A 244 -28.35 -17.79 -1.15
N GLN A 245 -29.32 -16.88 -1.34
CA GLN A 245 -30.71 -17.14 -0.93
C GLN A 245 -31.40 -18.21 -1.79
N VAL A 246 -31.14 -18.23 -3.09
CA VAL A 246 -31.82 -19.14 -4.03
C VAL A 246 -31.10 -20.48 -4.16
N TYR A 247 -29.76 -20.48 -4.19
CA TYR A 247 -28.94 -21.66 -4.48
C TYR A 247 -28.09 -22.12 -3.29
N GLY A 248 -28.07 -21.40 -2.16
CA GLY A 248 -27.26 -21.76 -0.99
C GLY A 248 -25.75 -21.51 -1.15
N THR A 249 -25.30 -20.96 -2.28
CA THR A 249 -23.91 -20.57 -2.56
C THR A 249 -23.87 -19.25 -3.30
N GLU A 250 -22.77 -18.50 -3.21
CA GLU A 250 -22.56 -17.27 -3.98
C GLU A 250 -22.12 -17.50 -5.44
N ASP A 251 -21.74 -18.73 -5.80
CA ASP A 251 -21.03 -19.05 -7.06
C ASP A 251 -21.84 -18.80 -8.34
N HIS A 252 -23.17 -18.70 -8.26
CA HIS A 252 -24.02 -18.51 -9.42
C HIS A 252 -24.22 -17.03 -9.81
N PHE A 253 -23.54 -16.08 -9.15
CA PHE A 253 -23.74 -14.65 -9.40
C PHE A 253 -23.61 -14.22 -10.88
N LYS A 254 -22.66 -14.81 -11.62
CA LYS A 254 -22.47 -14.52 -13.06
C LYS A 254 -23.64 -15.03 -13.90
N TYR A 255 -24.14 -16.21 -13.56
CA TYR A 255 -25.30 -16.81 -14.22
C TYR A 255 -26.54 -15.95 -13.97
N ILE A 256 -26.76 -15.54 -12.71
CA ILE A 256 -27.86 -14.66 -12.34
C ILE A 256 -27.79 -13.34 -13.11
N ARG A 257 -26.65 -12.63 -13.07
CA ARG A 257 -26.44 -11.37 -13.81
C ARG A 257 -26.81 -11.51 -15.29
N ARG A 258 -26.31 -12.57 -15.93
CA ARG A 258 -26.62 -12.83 -17.34
C ARG A 258 -28.12 -13.02 -17.55
N ARG A 259 -28.80 -13.80 -16.70
CA ARG A 259 -30.24 -14.02 -16.79
C ARG A 259 -31.06 -12.75 -16.57
N THR A 260 -30.65 -11.89 -15.63
CA THR A 260 -31.26 -10.57 -15.40
C THR A 260 -31.21 -9.72 -16.66
N MET A 261 -30.04 -9.62 -17.29
CA MET A 261 -29.86 -8.82 -18.50
C MET A 261 -30.52 -9.45 -19.74
N ASP A 262 -30.57 -10.78 -19.83
CA ASP A 262 -31.32 -11.49 -20.88
C ASP A 262 -32.83 -11.20 -20.79
N TYR A 263 -33.38 -11.10 -19.57
CA TYR A 263 -34.78 -10.74 -19.36
C TYR A 263 -35.04 -9.28 -19.70
N CYS A 264 -34.17 -8.36 -19.26
CA CYS A 264 -34.23 -6.95 -19.63
C CYS A 264 -34.23 -6.76 -21.15
N GLN A 265 -33.36 -7.47 -21.87
CA GLN A 265 -33.30 -7.43 -23.34
C GLN A 265 -34.59 -7.92 -23.99
N LYS A 266 -35.20 -8.97 -23.44
CA LYS A 266 -36.43 -9.54 -23.98
C LYS A 266 -37.62 -8.59 -23.81
N GLU A 267 -37.74 -7.96 -22.63
CA GLU A 267 -38.83 -7.05 -22.28
C GLU A 267 -38.40 -5.57 -22.38
N LYS A 268 -37.46 -5.27 -23.29
CA LYS A 268 -36.79 -3.97 -23.42
C LYS A 268 -37.75 -2.77 -23.50
N LEU A 269 -38.89 -2.94 -24.17
CA LEU A 269 -39.90 -1.89 -24.32
C LEU A 269 -40.60 -1.53 -22.99
N TYR A 270 -40.71 -2.48 -22.08
CA TYR A 270 -41.27 -2.27 -20.75
C TYR A 270 -40.26 -1.55 -19.85
N PHE A 271 -38.99 -1.97 -19.89
CA PHE A 271 -37.95 -1.42 -19.03
C PHE A 271 -37.38 -0.07 -19.50
N LYS A 272 -37.67 0.37 -20.72
CA LYS A 272 -37.07 1.58 -21.31
C LYS A 272 -37.22 2.83 -20.45
N ASP A 273 -38.35 2.99 -19.76
CA ASP A 273 -38.68 4.19 -18.98
C ASP A 273 -38.07 4.14 -17.56
N PHE A 274 -37.42 3.02 -17.21
CA PHE A 274 -36.73 2.80 -15.93
C PHE A 274 -35.20 2.81 -16.07
N VAL A 275 -34.69 2.87 -17.30
CA VAL A 275 -33.25 3.03 -17.55
C VAL A 275 -32.83 4.45 -17.20
N PRO A 276 -31.77 4.67 -16.41
CA PRO A 276 -31.29 6.00 -16.07
C PRO A 276 -30.91 6.82 -17.32
N ASP A 277 -31.19 8.13 -17.31
CA ASP A 277 -30.95 9.05 -18.42
C ASP A 277 -29.46 9.20 -18.82
N GLU A 278 -28.53 8.68 -18.01
CA GLU A 278 -27.09 8.66 -18.32
C GLU A 278 -26.71 7.68 -19.44
N TYR A 279 -27.59 6.75 -19.80
CA TYR A 279 -27.40 5.81 -20.91
C TYR A 279 -28.13 6.34 -22.16
N ASN A 280 -27.46 6.29 -23.31
CA ASN A 280 -28.04 6.77 -24.57
C ASN A 280 -29.09 5.80 -25.12
N SER A 281 -29.10 4.55 -24.66
CA SER A 281 -30.09 3.54 -25.04
C SER A 281 -30.20 2.40 -24.02
N VAL A 282 -31.32 1.68 -24.05
CA VAL A 282 -31.50 0.48 -23.22
C VAL A 282 -30.50 -0.64 -23.59
N ASP A 283 -30.07 -0.74 -24.86
CA ASP A 283 -29.06 -1.75 -25.23
C ASP A 283 -27.70 -1.41 -24.59
N GLU A 284 -27.33 -0.13 -24.56
CA GLU A 284 -26.10 0.33 -23.91
C GLU A 284 -26.13 0.01 -22.40
N TYR A 285 -27.26 0.27 -21.74
CA TYR A 285 -27.48 -0.09 -20.34
C TYR A 285 -27.29 -1.59 -20.11
N ILE A 286 -27.96 -2.43 -20.92
CA ILE A 286 -27.90 -3.89 -20.80
C ILE A 286 -26.46 -4.38 -20.96
N GLU A 287 -25.74 -3.88 -21.96
CA GLU A 287 -24.40 -4.36 -22.25
C GLU A 287 -23.40 -3.92 -21.19
N HIS A 288 -23.56 -2.72 -20.63
CA HIS A 288 -22.81 -2.29 -19.45
C HIS A 288 -23.10 -3.19 -18.23
N HIS A 289 -24.37 -3.40 -17.90
CA HIS A 289 -24.78 -4.17 -16.72
C HIS A 289 -24.51 -5.69 -16.82
N ARG A 290 -24.23 -6.22 -18.02
CA ARG A 290 -23.66 -7.57 -18.21
C ARG A 290 -22.22 -7.69 -17.75
N MET A 291 -21.45 -6.60 -17.71
CA MET A 291 -20.04 -6.63 -17.36
C MET A 291 -19.85 -7.06 -15.90
N ASN A 292 -18.82 -7.87 -15.65
CA ASN A 292 -18.51 -8.36 -14.31
C ASN A 292 -18.10 -7.19 -13.40
N GLY A 293 -18.67 -7.13 -12.20
CA GLY A 293 -18.37 -6.10 -11.21
C GLY A 293 -19.10 -4.76 -11.39
N VAL A 294 -19.98 -4.63 -12.38
CA VAL A 294 -20.92 -3.49 -12.44
C VAL A 294 -21.98 -3.65 -11.37
N TRP A 295 -22.24 -2.60 -10.61
CA TRP A 295 -23.15 -2.66 -9.48
C TRP A 295 -24.58 -2.80 -10.00
N GLY A 296 -25.38 -3.63 -9.31
CA GLY A 296 -26.80 -3.69 -9.59
C GLY A 296 -27.55 -2.60 -8.84
N ASP A 297 -28.62 -2.10 -9.44
CA ASP A 297 -29.48 -1.06 -8.89
C ASP A 297 -30.95 -1.52 -8.87
N ASN A 298 -31.87 -0.59 -8.63
CA ASN A 298 -33.31 -0.82 -8.50
C ASN A 298 -33.90 -1.57 -9.69
N LEU A 299 -33.44 -1.30 -10.92
CA LEU A 299 -33.94 -1.98 -12.12
C LEU A 299 -33.56 -3.47 -12.11
N GLU A 300 -32.32 -3.83 -11.76
CA GLU A 300 -31.96 -5.23 -11.57
C GLU A 300 -32.78 -5.89 -10.47
N LEU A 301 -33.00 -5.21 -9.34
CA LEU A 301 -33.81 -5.76 -8.25
C LEU A 301 -35.24 -6.06 -8.70
N GLN A 302 -35.86 -5.16 -9.46
CA GLN A 302 -37.19 -5.36 -10.03
C GLN A 302 -37.21 -6.57 -10.97
N ILE A 303 -36.25 -6.66 -11.90
CA ILE A 303 -36.13 -7.78 -12.83
C ILE A 303 -35.92 -9.09 -12.07
N LEU A 304 -35.07 -9.09 -11.03
CA LEU A 304 -34.80 -10.27 -10.22
C LEU A 304 -36.04 -10.74 -9.46
N SER A 305 -36.83 -9.81 -8.93
CA SER A 305 -38.11 -10.12 -8.28
C SER A 305 -39.07 -10.84 -9.25
N GLU A 306 -39.17 -10.36 -10.49
CA GLU A 306 -39.98 -11.02 -11.52
C GLU A 306 -39.42 -12.39 -11.93
N LEU A 307 -38.10 -12.50 -12.12
CA LEU A 307 -37.44 -13.73 -12.56
C LEU A 307 -37.53 -14.86 -11.54
N TYR A 308 -37.39 -14.54 -10.25
CA TYR A 308 -37.36 -15.52 -9.16
C TYR A 308 -38.66 -15.57 -8.37
N SER A 309 -39.64 -14.72 -8.69
CA SER A 309 -40.93 -14.62 -7.99
C SER A 309 -40.76 -14.44 -6.48
N CYS A 310 -39.81 -13.57 -6.11
CA CYS A 310 -39.43 -13.27 -4.73
C CYS A 310 -39.50 -11.78 -4.42
#